data_AF-A0A955MQ89-F1
#
_entry.id   AF-A0A955MQ89-F1
#
_cell.length_a   1.000
_cell.length_b   1.000
_cell.length_c   1.000
_cell.angle_alpha   90.00
_cell.angle_beta   90.00
_cell.angle_gamma   90.00
#
_symmetry.space_group_name_H-M   'P 1'
#
loop_
_entity.id
_entity.type
_entity.pdbx_description
1 polymer ?
#
loop_
_entity_poly.entity_id
_entity_poly.type
_entity_poly.pdbx_seq_one_letter_code
_entity_poly.pdbx_strand_id
1 'polypeptide(L)' 'DVGMTGPHDGIIGGDKNAMMRRFLTQLPTGLEVAKGDPKIHAVVVETRENDRLAQKIERYSLAESDLNKGILE' A
#
# COMPACT_ATOMS: atom_id res chain seq x y z
N ASP A 1 5.84 -7.25 -5.47
CA ASP A 1 4.71 -6.84 -4.65
C ASP A 1 4.03 -5.64 -5.31
N VAL A 2 2.71 -5.54 -5.21
CA VAL A 2 1.97 -4.35 -5.66
C VAL A 2 2.20 -3.19 -4.69
N GLY A 3 2.37 -3.52 -3.40
CA GLY A 3 2.36 -2.60 -2.27
C GLY A 3 1.11 -2.80 -1.42
N MET A 4 1.15 -2.29 -0.19
CA MET A 4 0.01 -2.31 0.72
C MET A 4 -0.86 -1.06 0.51
N THR A 5 -2.19 -1.28 0.46
CA THR A 5 -3.19 -0.21 0.56
C THR A 5 -3.61 -0.07 2.02
N GLY A 6 -3.42 1.12 2.58
CA GLY A 6 -3.63 1.37 4.01
C GLY A 6 -2.72 2.47 4.57
N PRO A 7 -2.55 2.55 5.89
CA PRO A 7 -1.72 3.56 6.54
C PRO A 7 -0.24 3.29 6.31
N HIS A 8 0.48 4.25 5.75
CA HIS A 8 1.93 4.19 5.52
C HIS A 8 2.74 4.79 6.67
N ASP A 9 2.11 5.50 7.60
CA ASP A 9 2.76 5.94 8.84
C ASP A 9 2.77 4.84 9.92
N GLY A 10 3.27 3.66 9.54
CA GLY A 10 3.31 2.47 10.38
C GLY A 10 4.39 1.49 9.94
N ILE A 11 4.43 0.32 10.59
CA ILE A 11 5.30 -0.79 10.20
C ILE A 11 4.40 -1.93 9.72
N ILE A 12 4.35 -2.14 8.39
CA ILE A 12 3.46 -3.13 7.75
C ILE A 12 1.99 -2.93 8.17
N GLY A 13 1.55 -1.66 8.26
CA GLY A 13 0.20 -1.28 8.67
C GLY A 13 -0.07 -1.34 10.17
N GLY A 14 0.88 -1.83 10.98
CA GLY A 14 0.81 -1.81 12.44
C GLY A 14 1.34 -0.50 13.03
N ASP A 15 0.86 -0.13 14.21
CA ASP A 15 1.36 1.01 14.98
C ASP A 15 2.88 0.92 15.15
N LYS A 16 3.57 2.00 14.81
CA LYS A 16 5.03 2.07 14.76
C LYS A 16 5.65 1.78 16.12
N ASN A 17 5.09 2.31 17.22
CA ASN A 17 5.66 2.15 18.55
C ASN A 17 5.44 0.74 19.10
N ALA A 18 4.25 0.18 18.90
CA ALA A 18 3.93 -1.19 19.28
C ALA A 18 4.86 -2.20 18.56
N MET A 19 5.04 -2.03 17.25
CA MET A 19 5.93 -2.89 16.46
C MET A 19 7.40 -2.74 16.90
N MET A 20 7.89 -1.51 17.10
CA MET A 20 9.26 -1.29 17.58
C MET A 20 9.49 -1.91 18.97
N ARG A 21 8.54 -1.77 19.91
CA ARG A 21 8.61 -2.41 21.23
C ARG A 21 8.69 -3.92 21.09
N ARG A 22 7.88 -4.53 20.21
CA ARG A 22 7.93 -5.97 19.92
C ARG A 22 9.33 -6.41 19.47
N PHE A 23 9.92 -5.69 18.53
CA PHE A 23 11.24 -6.04 17.99
C PHE A 23 12.36 -5.89 19.01
N LEU A 24 12.37 -4.80 19.78
CA LEU A 24 13.43 -4.52 20.74
C LEU A 24 13.36 -5.42 21.98
N THR A 25 12.15 -5.67 22.48
CA THR A 25 11.95 -6.41 23.74
C THR A 25 11.69 -7.89 23.55
N GLN A 26 11.32 -8.30 22.32
CA GLN A 26 10.84 -9.65 22.00
C GLN A 26 9.62 -10.10 22.83
N LEU A 27 8.94 -9.17 23.51
CA LEU A 27 7.74 -9.46 24.29
C LEU A 27 6.47 -9.33 23.43
N PRO A 28 5.41 -10.10 23.75
CA PRO A 28 4.11 -9.93 23.13
C PRO A 28 3.61 -8.48 23.26
N THR A 29 3.02 -7.99 22.18
CA THR A 29 2.48 -6.64 22.05
C THR A 29 1.24 -6.71 21.19
N GLY A 30 0.23 -5.90 21.51
CA GLY A 30 -0.98 -5.82 20.70
C GLY A 30 -0.66 -5.39 19.26
N LEU A 31 -1.37 -5.97 18.29
CA LEU A 31 -1.35 -5.50 16.92
C LEU A 31 -2.42 -4.43 16.75
N GLU A 32 -2.03 -3.19 17.04
CA GLU A 32 -2.86 -2.02 16.73
C GLU A 32 -2.58 -1.55 15.29
N VAL A 33 -3.63 -1.09 14.60
CA VAL A 33 -3.51 -0.58 13.23
C VAL A 33 -2.99 0.86 13.28
N ALA A 34 -2.01 1.18 12.43
CA ALA A 34 -1.49 2.54 12.28
C ALA A 34 -2.57 3.51 11.77
N LYS A 35 -2.38 4.81 12.03
CA LYS A 35 -3.30 5.87 11.60
C LYS A 35 -2.55 6.92 10.79
N GLY A 36 -3.25 7.58 9.87
CA GLY A 36 -2.67 8.61 9.02
C GLY A 36 -1.90 8.05 7.81
N ASP A 37 -1.50 8.97 6.92
CA ASP A 37 -0.83 8.70 5.64
C ASP A 37 -1.45 7.54 4.84
N PRO A 38 -2.76 7.58 4.51
CA PRO A 38 -3.37 6.53 3.72
C PRO A 38 -2.84 6.58 2.29
N LYS A 39 -2.39 5.43 1.79
CA LYS A 39 -1.99 5.26 0.37
C LYS A 39 -2.67 4.07 -0.26
N ILE A 40 -2.95 4.19 -1.54
CA ILE A 40 -3.39 3.10 -2.40
C ILE A 40 -2.21 2.67 -3.27
N HIS A 41 -1.94 1.37 -3.28
CA HIS A 41 -1.03 0.75 -4.22
C HIS A 41 -1.81 -0.21 -5.11
N ALA A 42 -1.64 -0.05 -6.42
CA ALA A 42 -2.30 -0.86 -7.42
C ALA A 42 -1.43 -1.03 -8.66
N VAL A 43 -1.81 -1.99 -9.52
CA VAL A 43 -1.31 -2.10 -10.88
C VAL A 43 -2.50 -2.19 -11.84
N VAL A 44 -2.43 -1.46 -12.94
CA VAL A 44 -3.33 -1.63 -14.09
C VAL A 44 -2.58 -2.43 -15.14
N VAL A 45 -3.18 -3.52 -15.59
CA VAL A 45 -2.59 -4.40 -16.61
C VAL A 45 -3.50 -4.37 -17.83
N GLU A 46 -2.96 -3.94 -18.96
CA GLU A 46 -3.64 -4.00 -20.25
C GLU A 46 -3.39 -5.38 -20.87
N THR A 47 -4.46 -6.05 -21.32
CA THR A 47 -4.38 -7.38 -21.93
C THR A 47 -5.04 -7.37 -23.30
N ARG A 48 -4.55 -8.24 -24.20
CA ARG A 48 -5.15 -8.42 -25.52
C ARG A 48 -5.88 -9.77 -25.58
N GLU A 49 -7.14 -9.74 -26.01
CA GLU A 49 -8.02 -10.90 -25.96
C GLU A 49 -7.55 -12.04 -26.89
N ASN A 50 -6.94 -11.69 -28.03
CA ASN A 50 -6.61 -12.64 -29.10
C ASN A 50 -5.44 -13.59 -28.77
N ASP A 51 -4.46 -13.16 -27.98
CA ASP A 51 -3.28 -13.93 -27.62
C ASP A 51 -3.17 -14.19 -26.10
N ARG A 52 -4.04 -13.57 -25.31
CA ARG A 52 -4.09 -13.64 -23.85
C ARG A 52 -2.80 -13.14 -23.18
N LEU A 53 -2.05 -12.29 -23.88
CA LEU A 53 -0.81 -11.71 -23.38
C LEU A 53 -1.08 -10.32 -22.77
N ALA A 54 -0.40 -10.03 -21.66
CA ALA A 54 -0.31 -8.69 -21.11
C ALA A 54 0.53 -7.81 -22.06
N GLN A 55 -0.01 -6.66 -22.41
CA GLN A 55 0.62 -5.71 -23.33
C GLN A 55 1.33 -4.60 -22.56
N LYS A 56 0.73 -4.15 -21.45
CA LYS A 56 1.25 -3.05 -20.63
C LYS A 56 0.93 -3.31 -19.16
N ILE A 57 1.81 -2.84 -18.28
CA ILE A 57 1.56 -2.79 -16.84
C ILE A 57 1.98 -1.41 -16.32
N GLU A 58 1.08 -0.79 -15.56
CA GLU A 58 1.30 0.53 -14.96
C GLU A 58 1.05 0.44 -13.46
N ARG A 59 2.00 0.95 -12.68
CA ARG A 59 1.91 0.97 -11.22
C ARG A 59 1.36 2.30 -10.75
N TYR A 60 0.45 2.23 -9.79
CA TYR A 60 -0.12 3.37 -9.10
C TYR A 60 0.31 3.35 -7.63
N SER A 61 0.83 4.47 -7.15
CA SER A 61 1.08 4.77 -5.74
C SER A 61 0.43 6.13 -5.48
N LEU A 62 -0.73 6.10 -4.85
CA LEU A 62 -1.62 7.26 -4.72
C LEU A 62 -1.76 7.61 -3.25
N ALA A 63 -1.39 8.85 -2.90
CA ALA A 63 -1.68 9.42 -1.59
C ALA A 63 -3.03 10.14 -1.61
N GLU A 64 -3.55 10.47 -0.43
CA GLU A 64 -4.75 11.30 -0.28
C GLU A 64 -4.66 12.62 -1.08
N SER A 65 -3.46 13.22 -1.17
CA SER A 65 -3.20 14.44 -1.93
C SER A 65 -3.33 14.29 -3.45
N ASP A 66 -3.37 13.07 -3.96
CA ASP A 66 -3.49 12.78 -5.40
C ASP A 66 -4.96 12.66 -5.85
N LEU A 67 -5.91 12.53 -4.92
CA LEU A 67 -7.34 12.32 -5.23
C LEU A 67 -7.97 13.42 -6.10
N ASN A 68 -7.45 14.64 -6.01
CA ASN A 68 -7.98 15.80 -6.76
C ASN A 68 -7.31 16.00 -8.13
N LYS A 69 -6.34 15.16 -8.51
CA LYS A 69 -5.50 15.41 -9.69
C LYS A 69 -6.03 14.80 -11.01
N GLY A 70 -7.21 14.17 -11.02
CA GLY A 70 -7.74 13.51 -12.22
C GLY A 70 -6.80 12.39 -12.68
N ILE A 71 -6.82 11.26 -11.97
CA ILE A 71 -5.81 10.19 -12.12
C ILE A 71 -6.14 9.25 -13.31
N LEU A 72 -7.08 9.63 -14.19
CA LEU A 72 -7.54 8.84 -15.33
C LEU A 72 -7.55 9.72 -16.60
N GLU A 73 -6.36 10.04 -17.10
CA GLU A 73 -6.14 10.44 -18.51
C GLU A 73 -5.23 9.41 -19.18
#